data_AF-A0A0S8F1S6-F1
#
_entry.id   AF-A0A0S8F1S6-F1
#
_cell.length_a   1.000
_cell.length_b   1.000
_cell.length_c   1.000
_cell.angle_alpha   90.00
_cell.angle_beta   90.00
_cell.angle_gamma   90.00
#
_symmetry.space_group_name_H-M   'P 1'
#
loop_
_entity.id
_entity.type
_entity.pdbx_description
1 polymer ?
#
loop_
_entity_poly.entity_id
_entity_poly.type
_entity_poly.pdbx_seq_one_letter_code
_entity_poly.pdbx_strand_id
1 'polypeptide(L)' 'MICPTCRRGYASDASFCPEDADELMPYGLFGAASATRPPLRLDANKICPECGVRHQAAHLFCGHDGSELVVVN' A
#
# COMPACT_ATOMS: atom_id res chain seq x y z
N MET A 1 9.00 6.78 17.02
CA MET A 1 9.15 5.98 15.80
C MET A 1 7.84 5.25 15.53
N ILE A 2 7.56 4.80 14.32
CA ILE A 2 6.34 4.06 13.94
C ILE A 2 6.71 2.81 13.16
N CYS A 3 6.04 1.70 13.46
CA CYS A 3 6.18 0.48 12.66
C CYS A 3 5.29 0.61 11.41
N PRO A 4 5.83 0.38 10.20
CA PRO A 4 5.02 0.44 8.98
C PRO A 4 3.97 -0.68 8.89
N THR A 5 4.22 -1.79 9.57
CA THR A 5 3.42 -3.02 9.52
C THR A 5 2.25 -2.95 10.49
N CYS A 6 2.52 -2.86 11.80
CA CYS A 6 1.46 -2.80 12.82
C CYS A 6 0.98 -1.37 13.16
N ARG A 7 1.56 -0.33 12.54
CA ARG A 7 1.15 1.09 12.68
C ARG A 7 1.13 1.62 14.13
N ARG A 8 1.84 0.96 15.04
CA ARG A 8 1.98 1.38 16.43
C ARG A 8 3.08 2.44 16.57
N GLY A 9 2.84 3.37 17.48
CA GLY A 9 3.83 4.37 17.91
C GLY A 9 4.75 3.82 18.99
N TYR A 10 6.03 4.11 18.83
CA TYR A 10 7.10 3.76 19.76
C TYR A 10 7.90 5.02 20.11
N ALA A 11 8.72 4.93 21.16
CA ALA A 11 9.66 5.99 21.53
C ALA A 11 10.66 6.30 20.40
N SER A 12 11.34 7.43 20.49
CA SER A 12 12.29 7.91 19.47
C SER A 12 13.64 7.19 19.47
N ASP A 13 13.95 6.46 20.54
CA ASP A 13 15.16 5.65 20.72
C ASP A 13 15.00 4.20 20.21
N ALA A 14 13.77 3.74 19.99
CA ALA A 14 13.49 2.40 19.50
C ALA A 14 13.78 2.28 18.00
N SER A 15 14.69 1.37 17.63
CA SER A 15 15.04 1.10 16.22
C SER A 15 14.21 -0.01 15.57
N PHE A 16 13.70 -0.97 16.36
CA PHE A 16 12.98 -2.15 15.85
C PHE A 16 11.67 -2.41 16.58
N CYS A 17 10.69 -2.92 15.85
CA CYS A 17 9.39 -3.32 16.39
C CYS A 17 9.52 -4.63 17.18
N PRO A 18 9.07 -4.72 18.44
CA PRO A 18 9.13 -5.96 19.21
C PRO A 18 8.12 -7.02 18.76
N GLU A 19 7.08 -6.65 17.99
CA GLU A 19 6.07 -7.60 17.50
C GLU A 19 6.51 -8.28 16.20
N ASP A 20 7.02 -7.51 15.24
CA ASP A 20 7.32 -7.99 13.88
C ASP A 20 8.82 -7.94 13.52
N ALA A 21 9.69 -7.46 14.42
CA ALA A 21 11.13 -7.20 14.19
C ALA A 21 11.44 -6.23 13.02
N ASP A 22 10.43 -5.52 12.52
CA ASP A 22 10.55 -4.55 11.44
C ASP A 22 11.27 -3.26 11.89
N GLU A 23 11.96 -2.59 10.97
CA GLU A 23 12.68 -1.35 11.28
C GLU A 23 11.68 -0.21 11.52
N LEU A 24 11.78 0.41 12.69
CA LEU A 24 10.92 1.53 13.05
C LEU A 24 11.40 2.79 12.34
N MET A 25 10.44 3.51 11.76
CA MET A 25 10.74 4.72 11.00
C MET A 25 10.19 5.97 11.71
N PRO A 26 10.81 7.15 11.54
CA PRO A 26 10.25 8.40 12.05
C PRO A 26 8.87 8.68 11.43
N TYR A 27 7.95 9.23 12.23
CA TYR A 27 6.59 9.54 11.79
C TYR A 27 6.55 10.41 10.52
N GLY A 28 7.45 11.38 10.41
CA GLY A 28 7.54 12.24 9.22
C GLY A 28 7.91 11.47 7.94
N LEU A 29 8.77 10.45 8.05
CA LEU A 29 9.14 9.58 6.93
C LEU A 29 8.01 8.61 6.57
N PHE A 30 7.27 8.11 7.56
CA PHE A 30 6.12 7.22 7.30
C PHE A 30 5.01 7.91 6.50
N GLY A 31 4.71 9.17 6.84
CA GLY A 31 3.78 10.00 6.08
C GLY A 31 4.26 10.30 4.66
N ALA A 32 5.56 10.60 4.50
CA ALA A 32 6.16 10.86 3.19
C ALA A 32 6.18 9.60 2.30
N ALA A 33 6.49 8.42 2.86
CA ALA A 33 6.44 7.16 2.12
C ALA A 33 5.03 6.86 1.60
N SER A 34 4.00 7.17 2.41
CA SER A 34 2.59 7.09 1.99
C SER A 34 2.23 8.12 0.92
N ALA A 35 2.86 9.31 0.92
CA ALA A 35 2.62 10.37 -0.05
C ALA A 35 3.22 10.07 -1.44
N THR A 36 4.28 9.26 -1.51
CA THR A 36 4.78 8.71 -2.79
C THR A 36 3.84 7.67 -3.41
N ARG A 37 2.88 7.14 -2.66
CA ARG A 37 1.87 6.27 -3.25
C ARG A 37 0.98 7.14 -4.13
N PRO A 38 0.90 6.89 -5.45
CA PRO A 38 0.00 7.66 -6.29
C PRO A 38 -1.40 7.60 -5.67
N PRO A 39 -2.10 8.73 -5.55
CA PRO A 39 -3.44 8.73 -5.02
C PRO A 39 -4.24 7.73 -5.85
N LEU A 40 -4.75 6.67 -5.18
CA LEU A 40 -5.68 5.75 -5.81
C LEU A 40 -6.87 6.60 -6.21
N ARG A 41 -6.96 6.95 -7.49
CA ARG A 41 -8.15 7.58 -8.05
C ARG A 41 -9.27 6.57 -7.88
N LEU A 42 -10.07 6.73 -6.83
CA LEU A 42 -11.12 5.78 -6.47
C LEU A 42 -12.12 5.58 -7.62
N ASP A 43 -12.18 6.55 -8.52
CA ASP A 43 -13.05 6.61 -9.71
C ASP A 43 -12.41 5.96 -10.95
N ALA A 44 -11.18 5.47 -10.88
CA ALA A 44 -10.50 4.85 -12.01
C ALA A 44 -10.92 3.38 -12.16
N ASN A 45 -11.64 3.07 -13.23
CA ASN A 45 -11.90 1.68 -13.58
C ASN A 45 -10.60 1.02 -14.06
N LYS A 46 -10.24 -0.08 -13.42
CA LYS A 46 -9.14 -0.93 -13.90
C LYS A 46 -9.70 -2.13 -14.64
N ILE A 47 -8.94 -2.66 -15.58
CA ILE A 47 -9.28 -3.88 -16.30
C ILE A 47 -8.13 -4.88 -16.16
N CYS A 48 -8.47 -6.16 -16.03
CA CYS A 48 -7.48 -7.21 -16.15
C CYS A 48 -7.13 -7.39 -17.64
N PRO A 49 -5.85 -7.34 -18.05
CA PRO A 49 -5.46 -7.55 -19.45
C PRO A 49 -5.71 -8.99 -19.92
N GLU A 50 -5.74 -9.95 -19.00
CA GLU A 50 -5.92 -11.37 -19.32
C GLU A 50 -7.39 -11.78 -19.44
N CYS A 51 -8.21 -11.47 -18.43
CA CYS A 51 -9.62 -11.88 -18.40
C CYS A 51 -10.61 -10.81 -18.88
N GLY A 52 -10.16 -9.57 -19.09
CA GLY A 52 -11.00 -8.46 -19.53
C GLY A 52 -12.03 -7.98 -18.50
N VAL A 53 -12.01 -8.51 -17.28
CA VAL A 53 -12.94 -8.13 -16.21
C VAL A 53 -12.58 -6.74 -15.68
N ARG A 54 -13.60 -5.91 -15.51
CA ARG A 54 -13.48 -4.59 -14.88
C ARG A 54 -13.50 -4.70 -13.36
N HIS A 55 -12.53 -4.06 -12.74
CA HIS A 55 -12.35 -4.00 -11.31
C HIS A 55 -12.34 -2.54 -10.82
N GLN A 56 -12.74 -2.37 -9.57
CA GLN A 56 -12.73 -1.08 -8.89
C GLN A 56 -11.28 -0.61 -8.68
N ALA A 57 -11.04 0.70 -8.63
CA ALA A 57 -9.70 1.27 -8.47
C ALA A 57 -8.90 0.73 -7.27
N ALA A 58 -9.61 0.36 -6.20
CA ALA A 58 -9.04 -0.17 -4.97
C ALA A 58 -8.36 -1.53 -5.17
N HIS A 59 -8.74 -2.31 -6.19
CA HIS A 59 -8.09 -3.57 -6.50
C HIS A 59 -6.77 -3.32 -7.24
N LEU A 60 -5.70 -3.97 -6.78
CA LEU A 60 -4.39 -3.96 -7.42
C LEU A 60 -4.21 -5.15 -8.37
N PHE A 61 -4.80 -6.30 -8.01
CA PHE A 61 -4.66 -7.57 -8.72
C PHE A 61 -6.02 -8.17 -9.07
N CYS A 62 -6.07 -8.92 -10.17
CA CYS A 62 -7.23 -9.69 -10.55
C CYS A 62 -7.39 -10.89 -9.61
N GLY A 63 -8.59 -11.07 -9.03
CA GLY A 63 -8.87 -12.22 -8.16
C GLY A 63 -8.98 -13.56 -8.89
N HIS A 64 -9.01 -13.55 -10.22
CA HIS A 64 -9.06 -14.77 -11.03
C HIS A 64 -7.67 -15.29 -11.38
N ASP A 65 -6.82 -14.40 -11.92
CA ASP A 65 -5.52 -14.79 -12.52
C ASP A 65 -4.31 -14.25 -11.76
N GLY A 66 -4.50 -13.36 -10.77
CA GLY A 66 -3.43 -12.69 -10.03
C GLY A 66 -2.70 -11.59 -10.80
N SER A 67 -3.06 -11.35 -12.07
CA SER A 67 -2.47 -10.31 -12.92
C SER A 67 -2.69 -8.89 -12.36
N GLU A 68 -1.71 -8.01 -12.55
CA GLU A 68 -1.81 -6.60 -12.15
C GLU A 68 -2.87 -5.90 -13.01
N LEU A 69 -3.79 -5.21 -12.33
CA LEU A 69 -4.90 -4.52 -12.98
C LEU A 69 -4.43 -3.19 -13.56
N VAL A 70 -4.61 -3.01 -14.86
CA VAL A 70 -4.23 -1.79 -15.56
C VAL A 70 -5.37 -0.78 -15.56
N VAL A 71 -5.06 0.49 -15.32
CA VAL A 71 -6.05 1.58 -15.40
C VAL A 71 -6.38 1.81 -16.87
N VAL A 72 -7.67 1.73 -17.21
CA VAL A 72 -8.16 2.14 -18.52
C VAL A 72 -8.95 3.43 -18.36
N ASN A 73 -8.53 4.46 -19.08
CA ASN A 73 -9.20 5.76 -19.13
C ASN A 73 -10.45 5.70 -20.01
#